data_AF-A0A8K0I5V9-F1
#
_entry.id   AF-A0A8K0I5V9-F1
#
_cell.length_a   1.000
_cell.length_b   1.000
_cell.length_c   1.000
_cell.angle_alpha   90.00
_cell.angle_beta   90.00
_cell.angle_gamma   90.00
#
_symmetry.space_group_name_H-M   'P 1'
#
loop_
_entity.id
_entity.type
_entity.pdbx_description
1 polymer ?
#
loop_
_entity_poly.entity_id
_entity_poly.type
_entity_poly.pdbx_seq_one_letter_code
_entity_poly.pdbx_strand_id
1 'polypeptide(L)'
;MHLKPSQFSIPSLFLPLFLLYTSIQGTLATDASLEFLDPTLPPALPSQTPKCSVLVLHQDFAGTVSGSSPVTTNYTHPGDCPAPWTRVVLELSFSVSGVHVQKDRVAAVWIDGAEILRTSTPFTINPGAFWKVHKDITRYTSLLRRLSGGRGTVSMMLENSDSDSDSDSNPPGVLTADVSLHFYRGALSDKSIYTAHPSVKGLYREPADLVVPISQEKASNGSSFWFQIGGNSDMPTASVVIPTNAYRAVLEIFASYHADDEFWYANPLQSEYPQGGLREGRANGGLRQLYATIDGKFVGGHIPFAVIYPGSINPYLWSPVAAIGAFDMPTYDLEVTPFLGLLVDGQPHEIGLGVKHSQSYWLLTANLHLWVDRWTDAVEAMLVDYRAPPLRVNPHAEWRDQEGSSEIDAEGLLRFIGWVSSSKGNVTTMVRQKVTFKSQVVVQNRGTVRQVEVVNKEAMTVGAHRGKNQVVGRLQLFMDAPLQVQMSIVNAAGGAVLQNTRLYHQLEEVLNLNDNMAVSTSILTDRQDAEGTVLMHDGMPVWGGGSTKSSYKYRDENTCYLRTVDAAGGAVKNDVTSPSCSLVSTA
;
A
#
# COMPACT_ATOMS: atom_id res chain seq x y z
N MET A 1 -25.25 16.69 8.83
CA MET A 1 -24.83 18.11 8.67
C MET A 1 -24.86 18.40 7.18
N HIS A 2 -25.81 19.22 6.73
CA HIS A 2 -26.02 19.49 5.30
C HIS A 2 -24.88 20.37 4.74
N LEU A 3 -24.13 19.83 3.78
CA LEU A 3 -23.20 20.60 2.96
C LEU A 3 -23.97 21.22 1.78
N LYS A 4 -23.87 22.55 1.64
CA LYS A 4 -24.40 23.29 0.49
C LYS A 4 -23.46 23.16 -0.71
N PRO A 5 -23.97 23.15 -1.95
CA PRO A 5 -23.15 23.16 -3.15
C PRO A 5 -22.62 24.58 -3.41
N SER A 6 -21.31 24.71 -3.61
CA SER A 6 -20.67 25.94 -4.08
C SER A 6 -20.86 26.08 -5.60
N GLN A 7 -21.44 27.20 -6.02
CA GLN A 7 -21.48 27.61 -7.43
C GLN A 7 -20.10 28.14 -7.83
N PHE A 8 -19.49 27.56 -8.87
CA PHE A 8 -18.31 28.13 -9.53
C PHE A 8 -18.69 28.66 -10.90
N SER A 9 -18.53 29.97 -11.07
CA SER A 9 -18.74 30.71 -12.33
C SER A 9 -17.48 30.64 -13.19
N ILE A 10 -17.62 30.34 -14.48
CA ILE A 10 -16.54 30.31 -15.47
C ILE A 10 -16.43 31.70 -16.12
N PRO A 11 -15.25 32.37 -16.17
CA PRO A 11 -15.03 33.46 -17.10
C PRO A 11 -14.46 32.93 -18.42
N SER A 12 -15.16 33.21 -19.51
CA SER A 12 -14.75 32.95 -20.89
C SER A 12 -13.76 34.02 -21.34
N LEU A 13 -12.50 33.63 -21.59
CA LEU A 13 -11.53 34.46 -22.32
C LEU A 13 -10.90 33.59 -23.42
N PHE A 14 -11.39 33.78 -24.64
CA PHE A 14 -10.80 33.25 -25.86
C PHE A 14 -9.62 34.15 -26.27
N LEU A 15 -8.43 33.56 -26.43
CA LEU A 15 -7.35 34.13 -27.24
C LEU A 15 -6.79 33.01 -28.12
N PRO A 16 -6.65 33.23 -29.45
CA PRO A 16 -6.05 32.22 -30.32
C PRO A 16 -4.53 32.33 -30.25
N LEU A 17 -3.85 31.25 -29.84
CA LEU A 17 -2.41 31.12 -29.97
C LEU A 17 -2.09 30.44 -31.30
N PHE A 18 -1.41 31.13 -32.21
CA PHE A 18 -0.79 30.54 -33.40
C PHE A 18 0.51 29.81 -32.98
N LEU A 19 0.61 28.51 -33.26
CA LEU A 19 1.83 27.72 -33.07
C LEU A 19 2.61 27.65 -34.39
N LEU A 20 3.83 28.19 -34.40
CA LEU A 20 4.85 27.94 -35.40
C LEU A 20 5.51 26.58 -35.11
N TYR A 21 5.43 25.66 -36.08
CA TYR A 21 6.13 24.37 -36.03
C TYR A 21 7.64 24.61 -36.13
N THR A 22 8.35 24.43 -35.02
CA THR A 22 9.79 24.16 -35.03
C THR A 22 9.99 22.76 -34.47
N SER A 23 10.88 21.99 -35.10
CA SER A 23 11.29 20.67 -34.65
C SER A 23 11.95 20.79 -33.27
N ILE A 24 11.20 20.48 -32.21
CA ILE A 24 11.72 20.44 -30.84
C ILE A 24 12.49 19.13 -30.70
N GLN A 25 13.82 19.19 -30.89
CA GLN A 25 14.70 18.29 -30.15
C GLN A 25 14.51 18.67 -28.67
N GLY A 26 13.99 17.74 -27.86
CA GLY A 26 13.70 17.96 -26.45
C GLY A 26 14.90 18.57 -25.75
N THR A 27 14.79 19.85 -25.38
CA THR A 27 15.73 20.47 -24.46
C THR A 27 15.54 19.78 -23.12
N LEU A 28 16.57 19.03 -22.69
CA LEU A 28 16.73 18.55 -21.31
C LEU A 28 16.34 19.69 -20.37
N ALA A 29 15.36 19.46 -19.51
CA ALA A 29 15.12 20.35 -18.38
C ALA A 29 16.36 20.25 -17.48
N THR A 30 17.28 21.20 -17.60
CA THR A 30 18.55 21.25 -16.85
C THR A 30 18.36 21.46 -15.34
N ASP A 31 17.12 21.55 -14.87
CA ASP A 31 16.71 21.89 -13.50
C ASP A 31 15.77 20.84 -12.87
N ALA A 32 15.57 19.68 -13.52
CA ALA A 32 14.74 18.59 -12.97
C ALA A 32 15.46 17.86 -11.82
N SER A 33 14.74 17.57 -10.74
CA SER A 33 15.29 16.80 -9.62
C SER A 33 15.51 15.34 -10.05
N LEU A 34 16.69 14.80 -9.73
CA LEU A 34 17.01 13.38 -9.95
C LEU A 34 16.56 12.50 -8.77
N GLU A 35 16.47 13.08 -7.59
CA GLU A 35 15.95 12.40 -6.40
C GLU A 35 14.42 12.38 -6.44
N PHE A 36 13.82 11.20 -6.32
CA PHE A 36 12.40 11.06 -6.04
C PHE A 36 12.16 10.92 -4.54
N LEU A 37 11.14 11.62 -4.05
CA LEU A 37 10.82 11.73 -2.63
C LEU A 37 9.52 11.01 -2.31
N ASP A 38 9.54 10.30 -1.19
CA ASP A 38 8.34 9.96 -0.43
C ASP A 38 8.16 11.01 0.69
N PRO A 39 7.05 11.76 0.70
CA PRO A 39 6.76 12.75 1.75
C PRO A 39 6.45 12.12 3.11
N THR A 40 6.19 10.80 3.15
CA THR A 40 5.98 10.10 4.41
C THR A 40 7.19 10.26 5.32
N LEU A 41 6.94 10.21 6.63
CA LEU A 41 8.01 10.24 7.60
C LEU A 41 8.91 9.02 7.37
N PRO A 42 10.20 9.17 7.01
CA PRO A 42 11.11 8.05 7.13
C PRO A 42 11.06 7.60 8.59
N PRO A 43 10.74 6.33 8.89
CA PRO A 43 10.40 5.83 10.22
C PRO A 43 11.29 6.45 11.27
N ALA A 44 10.74 7.43 12.01
CA ALA A 44 11.48 8.50 12.68
C ALA A 44 12.92 8.11 12.99
N LEU A 45 13.89 8.38 12.11
CA LEU A 45 15.28 8.02 12.40
C LEU A 45 15.55 8.52 13.81
N PRO A 46 15.83 7.64 14.78
CA PRO A 46 16.08 8.10 16.13
C PRO A 46 17.15 9.19 16.02
N SER A 47 17.10 10.21 16.87
CA SER A 47 18.26 11.09 17.07
C SER A 47 19.53 10.31 17.45
N GLN A 48 19.39 9.00 17.71
CA GLN A 48 20.43 8.02 17.93
C GLN A 48 20.90 7.42 16.60
N THR A 49 22.21 7.33 16.43
CA THR A 49 22.82 6.59 15.32
C THR A 49 22.55 5.08 15.47
N PRO A 50 22.38 4.33 14.36
CA PRO A 50 22.28 2.87 14.43
C PRO A 50 23.50 2.29 15.15
N LYS A 51 23.28 1.23 15.95
CA LYS A 51 24.38 0.45 16.53
C LYS A 51 25.18 -0.25 15.43
N CYS A 52 24.49 -0.75 14.40
CA CYS A 52 25.10 -1.28 13.20
C CYS A 52 24.19 -1.04 11.98
N SER A 53 24.81 -0.95 10.80
CA SER A 53 24.14 -0.92 9.51
C SER A 53 24.76 -1.98 8.62
N VAL A 54 23.93 -2.80 7.98
CA VAL A 54 24.39 -3.96 7.20
C VAL A 54 23.76 -3.90 5.82
N LEU A 55 24.58 -3.81 4.77
CA LEU A 55 24.14 -4.07 3.41
C LEU A 55 23.88 -5.57 3.28
N VAL A 56 22.62 -5.95 3.08
CA VAL A 56 22.22 -7.36 3.05
C VAL A 56 22.08 -7.89 1.64
N LEU A 57 21.76 -7.05 0.66
CA LEU A 57 21.60 -7.42 -0.74
C LEU A 57 22.01 -6.25 -1.62
N HIS A 58 22.80 -6.52 -2.65
CA HIS A 58 23.13 -5.62 -3.75
C HIS A 58 22.80 -6.35 -5.05
N GLN A 59 22.03 -5.73 -5.94
CA GLN A 59 21.64 -6.36 -7.20
C GLN A 59 21.40 -5.34 -8.31
N ASP A 60 21.95 -5.63 -9.49
CA ASP A 60 21.62 -4.94 -10.74
C ASP A 60 20.51 -5.70 -11.49
N PHE A 61 19.38 -5.04 -11.71
CA PHE A 61 18.26 -5.57 -12.48
C PHE A 61 18.32 -5.03 -13.92
N ALA A 62 19.17 -5.64 -14.76
CA ALA A 62 19.33 -5.32 -16.18
C ALA A 62 18.44 -6.24 -17.03
N GLY A 63 17.16 -5.88 -17.21
CA GLY A 63 16.18 -6.69 -17.98
C GLY A 63 15.91 -8.05 -17.34
N THR A 64 14.89 -8.14 -16.47
CA THR A 64 14.50 -9.43 -15.90
C THR A 64 13.62 -10.19 -16.87
N VAL A 65 13.95 -11.46 -17.13
CA VAL A 65 13.08 -12.34 -17.91
C VAL A 65 11.81 -12.61 -17.11
N SER A 66 10.63 -12.52 -17.74
CA SER A 66 9.37 -12.89 -17.07
C SER A 66 9.48 -14.31 -16.49
N GLY A 67 9.11 -14.48 -15.22
CA GLY A 67 9.30 -15.74 -14.49
C GLY A 67 10.70 -15.98 -13.91
N SER A 68 11.52 -14.92 -13.75
CA SER A 68 12.77 -15.00 -12.99
C SER A 68 12.48 -15.14 -11.50
N SER A 69 13.24 -16.01 -10.83
CA SER A 69 13.16 -16.15 -9.37
C SER A 69 13.71 -14.91 -8.66
N PRO A 70 13.19 -14.59 -7.46
CA PRO A 70 13.80 -13.58 -6.59
C PRO A 70 15.29 -13.86 -6.37
N VAL A 71 16.10 -12.81 -6.42
CA VAL A 71 17.52 -12.89 -6.07
C VAL A 71 17.60 -13.11 -4.57
N THR A 72 18.27 -14.19 -4.16
CA THR A 72 18.42 -14.58 -2.76
C THR A 72 19.88 -14.51 -2.33
N THR A 73 20.12 -13.96 -1.15
CA THR A 73 21.44 -13.95 -0.51
C THR A 73 21.35 -14.44 0.94
N ASN A 74 22.43 -15.09 1.40
CA ASN A 74 22.54 -15.55 2.78
C ASN A 74 22.92 -14.36 3.66
N TYR A 75 22.23 -14.23 4.80
CA TYR A 75 22.54 -13.16 5.75
C TYR A 75 23.58 -13.62 6.78
N THR A 76 24.61 -12.79 6.98
CA THR A 76 25.58 -12.95 8.07
C THR A 76 25.44 -11.78 9.03
N HIS A 77 25.05 -12.06 10.27
CA HIS A 77 24.87 -11.01 11.27
C HIS A 77 26.21 -10.54 11.85
N PRO A 78 26.42 -9.22 12.02
CA PRO A 78 27.58 -8.71 12.75
C PRO A 78 27.57 -9.17 14.21
N GLY A 79 28.65 -9.81 14.66
CA GLY A 79 28.76 -10.34 16.04
C GLY A 79 28.77 -9.26 17.12
N ASP A 80 29.09 -8.02 16.78
CA ASP A 80 29.12 -6.85 17.67
C ASP A 80 27.76 -6.13 17.78
N CYS A 81 26.72 -6.65 17.12
CA CYS A 81 25.38 -6.07 17.08
C CYS A 81 24.25 -7.01 17.58
N PRO A 82 24.44 -7.80 18.66
CA PRO A 82 23.47 -8.82 19.04
C PRO A 82 22.12 -8.21 19.45
N ALA A 83 21.07 -9.04 19.43
CA ALA A 83 19.78 -8.73 20.03
C ALA A 83 19.89 -8.54 21.57
N PRO A 84 18.89 -7.92 22.25
CA PRO A 84 17.68 -7.30 21.70
C PRO A 84 17.96 -5.95 21.05
N TRP A 85 17.25 -5.68 19.96
CA TRP A 85 17.21 -4.39 19.28
C TRP A 85 15.95 -3.66 19.70
N THR A 86 16.05 -2.35 19.91
CA THR A 86 14.88 -1.53 20.20
C THR A 86 14.15 -1.07 18.95
N ARG A 87 14.85 -1.05 17.81
CA ARG A 87 14.29 -0.75 16.50
C ARG A 87 15.14 -1.37 15.40
N VAL A 88 14.50 -1.76 14.31
CA VAL A 88 15.18 -2.13 13.06
C VAL A 88 14.50 -1.43 11.89
N VAL A 89 15.28 -0.70 11.10
CA VAL A 89 14.83 0.01 9.90
C VAL A 89 15.46 -0.61 8.67
N LEU A 90 14.64 -0.97 7.69
CA LEU A 90 15.06 -1.33 6.35
C LEU A 90 15.22 -0.06 5.52
N GLU A 91 16.35 0.08 4.82
CA GLU A 91 16.56 1.04 3.75
C GLU A 91 16.68 0.27 2.43
N LEU A 92 15.85 0.60 1.45
CA LEU A 92 15.99 0.15 0.07
C LEU A 92 16.35 1.37 -0.77
N SER A 93 17.58 1.39 -1.29
CA SER A 93 18.07 2.45 -2.17
C SER A 93 18.06 1.96 -3.62
N PHE A 94 17.60 2.81 -4.54
CA PHE A 94 17.66 2.54 -5.96
C PHE A 94 18.40 3.63 -6.71
N SER A 95 19.07 3.24 -7.79
CA SER A 95 19.57 4.16 -8.81
C SER A 95 19.30 3.61 -10.20
N VAL A 96 19.01 4.51 -11.13
CA VAL A 96 18.75 4.20 -12.55
C VAL A 96 19.98 4.56 -13.36
N SER A 97 20.49 3.59 -14.12
CA SER A 97 21.50 3.83 -15.15
C SER A 97 20.97 3.50 -16.55
N GLY A 98 21.45 4.23 -17.55
CA GLY A 98 20.94 4.18 -18.93
C GLY A 98 20.15 5.43 -19.33
N VAL A 99 19.95 5.64 -20.64
CA VAL A 99 19.42 6.89 -21.24
C VAL A 99 17.93 6.76 -21.62
N HIS A 100 17.21 5.80 -21.05
CA HIS A 100 15.87 5.43 -21.50
C HIS A 100 14.81 5.68 -20.43
N VAL A 101 13.60 6.03 -20.87
CA VAL A 101 12.42 6.17 -20.01
C VAL A 101 12.17 4.84 -19.29
N GLN A 102 12.11 4.86 -17.96
CA GLN A 102 11.70 3.69 -17.18
C GLN A 102 10.24 3.83 -16.80
N LYS A 103 9.43 2.86 -17.22
CA LYS A 103 8.10 2.65 -16.66
C LYS A 103 8.23 2.18 -15.22
N ASP A 104 7.22 2.47 -14.41
CA ASP A 104 7.14 1.99 -13.04
C ASP A 104 6.97 0.48 -12.97
N ARG A 105 7.64 -0.15 -12.00
CA ARG A 105 7.71 -1.59 -11.79
C ARG A 105 7.45 -1.91 -10.32
N VAL A 106 6.76 -3.02 -10.04
CA VAL A 106 6.60 -3.51 -8.67
C VAL A 106 7.84 -4.30 -8.24
N ALA A 107 8.24 -4.08 -6.99
CA ALA A 107 9.31 -4.81 -6.34
C ALA A 107 8.92 -5.18 -4.90
N ALA A 108 9.58 -6.20 -4.36
CA ALA A 108 9.43 -6.59 -2.96
C ALA A 108 10.72 -7.15 -2.36
N VAL A 109 10.76 -7.13 -1.03
CA VAL A 109 11.84 -7.68 -0.19
C VAL A 109 11.25 -8.66 0.81
N TRP A 110 11.88 -9.82 0.93
CA TRP A 110 11.49 -10.90 1.85
C TRP A 110 12.64 -11.30 2.78
N ILE A 111 12.27 -11.74 3.99
CA ILE A 111 13.14 -12.46 4.91
C ILE A 111 12.54 -13.86 5.11
N ASP A 112 13.27 -14.91 4.73
CA ASP A 112 12.81 -16.31 4.84
C ASP A 112 11.41 -16.54 4.24
N GLY A 113 11.12 -15.91 3.09
CA GLY A 113 9.84 -16.00 2.40
C GLY A 113 8.75 -15.07 2.97
N ALA A 114 8.95 -14.47 4.14
CA ALA A 114 8.03 -13.49 4.70
C ALA A 114 8.28 -12.12 4.08
N GLU A 115 7.24 -11.54 3.48
CA GLU A 115 7.36 -10.25 2.81
C GLU A 115 7.42 -9.13 3.84
N ILE A 116 8.35 -8.20 3.68
CA ILE A 116 8.52 -7.06 4.58
C ILE A 116 8.38 -5.73 3.82
N LEU A 117 8.91 -5.72 2.59
CA LEU A 117 8.90 -4.70 1.54
C LEU A 117 7.89 -4.95 0.42
N ARG A 118 6.90 -4.07 0.13
CA ARG A 118 6.36 -3.96 -1.24
C ARG A 118 6.37 -2.51 -1.72
N THR A 119 6.87 -2.28 -2.93
CA THR A 119 7.15 -0.94 -3.46
C THR A 119 6.90 -0.88 -4.98
N SER A 120 6.68 0.32 -5.51
CA SER A 120 6.69 0.62 -6.94
C SER A 120 7.81 1.62 -7.27
N THR A 121 8.55 1.38 -8.35
CA THR A 121 9.57 2.32 -8.83
C THR A 121 8.91 3.57 -9.45
N PRO A 122 9.54 4.75 -9.41
CA PRO A 122 9.03 5.92 -10.11
C PRO A 122 9.03 5.71 -11.63
N PHE A 123 8.16 6.45 -12.32
CA PHE A 123 8.24 6.64 -13.76
C PHE A 123 9.31 7.68 -14.05
N THR A 124 10.44 7.27 -14.65
CA THR A 124 11.60 8.17 -14.85
C THR A 124 11.81 8.47 -16.31
N ILE A 125 11.92 9.77 -16.64
CA ILE A 125 12.17 10.25 -18.02
C ILE A 125 13.65 10.64 -18.17
N ASN A 126 14.31 11.01 -17.07
CA ASN A 126 15.70 11.45 -17.05
C ASN A 126 16.64 10.35 -16.53
N PRO A 127 17.84 10.19 -17.13
CA PRO A 127 18.86 9.28 -16.63
C PRO A 127 19.38 9.73 -15.25
N GLY A 128 19.83 8.77 -14.44
CA GLY A 128 20.46 9.07 -13.14
C GLY A 128 19.47 9.33 -12.00
N ALA A 129 18.19 9.01 -12.18
CA ALA A 129 17.21 9.08 -11.11
C ALA A 129 17.58 8.12 -9.96
N PHE A 130 17.32 8.54 -8.72
CA PHE A 130 17.54 7.74 -7.53
C PHE A 130 16.49 8.03 -6.47
N TRP A 131 16.26 7.08 -5.57
CA TRP A 131 15.35 7.25 -4.43
C TRP A 131 15.67 6.26 -3.33
N LYS A 132 15.10 6.51 -2.16
CA LYS A 132 15.20 5.65 -0.99
C LYS A 132 13.82 5.37 -0.42
N VAL A 133 13.64 4.15 0.04
CA VAL A 133 12.49 3.73 0.83
C VAL A 133 12.98 3.31 2.20
N HIS A 134 12.39 3.90 3.25
CA HIS A 134 12.68 3.55 4.63
C HIS A 134 11.46 2.92 5.26
N LYS A 135 11.60 1.70 5.80
CA LYS A 135 10.50 1.00 6.48
C LYS A 135 10.95 0.46 7.83
N ASP A 136 10.15 0.72 8.85
CA ASP A 136 10.39 0.14 10.17
C ASP A 136 9.84 -1.28 10.19
N ILE A 137 10.76 -2.21 10.37
CA ILE A 137 10.50 -3.65 10.33
C ILE A 137 10.61 -4.27 11.73
N THR A 138 10.56 -3.46 12.79
CA THR A 138 10.71 -3.91 14.18
C THR A 138 9.65 -4.94 14.57
N ARG A 139 8.43 -4.87 14.00
CA ARG A 139 7.40 -5.91 14.23
C ARG A 139 7.83 -7.31 13.79
N TYR A 140 8.77 -7.43 12.85
CA TYR A 140 9.33 -8.70 12.37
C TYR A 140 10.55 -9.17 13.18
N THR A 141 10.71 -8.69 14.43
CA THR A 141 11.89 -9.00 15.26
C THR A 141 12.12 -10.51 15.47
N SER A 142 11.08 -11.35 15.45
CA SER A 142 11.24 -12.81 15.52
C SER A 142 11.90 -13.39 14.26
N LEU A 143 11.55 -12.90 13.06
CA LEU A 143 12.24 -13.24 11.82
C LEU A 143 13.69 -12.75 11.84
N LEU A 144 13.91 -11.50 12.26
CA LEU A 144 15.24 -10.91 12.34
C LEU A 144 16.16 -11.68 13.33
N ARG A 145 15.61 -12.20 14.44
CA ARG A 145 16.35 -13.08 15.37
C ARG A 145 16.70 -14.43 14.76
N ARG A 146 15.83 -15.00 13.93
CA ARG A 146 16.12 -16.24 13.19
C ARG A 146 17.19 -16.01 12.13
N LEU A 147 17.04 -14.91 11.38
CA LEU A 147 17.99 -14.44 10.38
C LEU A 147 19.38 -14.25 11.01
N SER A 148 19.46 -13.61 12.19
CA SER A 148 20.74 -13.40 12.87
C SER A 148 21.39 -14.66 13.45
N GLY A 149 20.63 -15.73 13.63
CA GLY A 149 21.13 -17.06 14.02
C GLY A 149 21.84 -17.84 12.91
N GLY A 150 22.08 -17.22 11.74
CA GLY A 150 22.85 -17.81 10.63
C GLY A 150 22.08 -18.84 9.79
N ARG A 151 20.74 -18.81 9.83
CA ARG A 151 19.88 -19.79 9.15
C ARG A 151 18.86 -19.15 8.19
N GLY A 152 18.97 -17.85 7.95
CA GLY A 152 18.00 -17.14 7.13
C GLY A 152 18.59 -16.49 5.87
N THR A 153 17.69 -16.10 4.98
CA THR A 153 17.98 -15.50 3.69
C THR A 153 17.21 -14.20 3.52
N VAL A 154 17.81 -13.26 2.80
CA VAL A 154 17.13 -12.07 2.29
C VAL A 154 16.92 -12.27 0.80
N SER A 155 15.71 -12.02 0.31
CA SER A 155 15.41 -12.10 -1.11
C SER A 155 14.79 -10.80 -1.60
N MET A 156 15.05 -10.46 -2.86
CA MET A 156 14.45 -9.32 -3.54
C MET A 156 14.05 -9.70 -4.97
N MET A 157 12.95 -9.12 -5.43
CA MET A 157 12.46 -9.25 -6.80
C MET A 157 12.03 -7.88 -7.29
N LEU A 158 12.33 -7.61 -8.55
CA LEU A 158 11.86 -6.45 -9.29
C LEU A 158 11.55 -6.92 -10.71
N GLU A 159 10.32 -6.74 -11.17
CA GLU A 159 9.90 -7.16 -12.51
C GLU A 159 10.31 -6.10 -13.54
N ASN A 160 11.58 -6.08 -13.93
CA ASN A 160 12.11 -5.21 -14.99
C ASN A 160 11.99 -5.84 -16.38
N SER A 161 10.78 -6.24 -16.79
CA SER A 161 10.51 -6.82 -18.11
C SER A 161 9.74 -5.87 -19.03
N ASP A 162 10.16 -5.76 -20.28
CA ASP A 162 9.50 -4.94 -21.32
C ASP A 162 8.49 -5.73 -22.15
N SER A 163 7.65 -6.55 -21.52
CA SER A 163 6.65 -7.38 -22.24
C SER A 163 5.56 -6.56 -22.97
N ASP A 164 5.62 -5.23 -22.92
CA ASP A 164 4.59 -4.32 -23.37
C ASP A 164 5.00 -3.47 -24.59
N SER A 165 6.07 -3.82 -25.30
CA SER A 165 6.34 -3.22 -26.61
C SER A 165 6.98 -4.20 -27.57
N ASP A 166 6.27 -4.37 -28.69
CA ASP A 166 6.83 -4.57 -30.01
C ASP A 166 8.17 -3.82 -30.15
N SER A 167 9.27 -4.55 -29.98
CA SER A 167 10.57 -4.41 -30.63
C SER A 167 11.71 -4.80 -29.70
N ASP A 168 12.50 -5.79 -30.14
CA ASP A 168 13.88 -6.10 -29.72
C ASP A 168 14.85 -4.91 -29.83
N SER A 169 14.38 -3.65 -29.89
CA SER A 169 15.18 -2.50 -30.33
C SER A 169 15.66 -1.56 -29.22
N ASN A 170 15.17 -1.67 -27.98
CA ASN A 170 15.74 -0.95 -26.83
C ASN A 170 15.44 -1.68 -25.49
N PRO A 171 16.44 -2.27 -24.82
CA PRO A 171 16.26 -2.89 -23.50
C PRO A 171 15.97 -1.83 -22.41
N PRO A 172 15.35 -2.22 -21.27
CA PRO A 172 15.09 -1.29 -20.19
C PRO A 172 16.41 -0.83 -19.56
N GLY A 173 16.35 0.27 -18.82
CA GLY A 173 17.49 0.75 -18.05
C GLY A 173 17.83 -0.22 -16.92
N VAL A 174 19.04 -0.10 -16.39
CA VAL A 174 19.47 -0.95 -15.28
C VAL A 174 19.09 -0.28 -13.97
N LEU A 175 18.29 -0.98 -13.17
CA LEU A 175 17.92 -0.59 -11.82
C LEU A 175 18.87 -1.27 -10.84
N THR A 176 19.77 -0.50 -10.23
CA THR A 176 20.66 -0.98 -9.17
C THR A 176 19.98 -0.80 -7.82
N ALA A 177 19.86 -1.87 -7.06
CA ALA A 177 19.19 -1.90 -5.77
C ALA A 177 20.13 -2.30 -4.63
N ASP A 178 20.11 -1.53 -3.55
CA ASP A 178 20.80 -1.82 -2.29
C ASP A 178 19.79 -1.95 -1.15
N VAL A 179 19.73 -3.12 -0.53
CA VAL A 179 18.93 -3.37 0.69
C VAL A 179 19.86 -3.33 1.89
N SER A 180 19.61 -2.39 2.81
CA SER A 180 20.35 -2.25 4.08
C SER A 180 19.42 -2.41 5.28
N LEU A 181 19.94 -3.01 6.36
CA LEU A 181 19.26 -3.11 7.65
C LEU A 181 20.02 -2.31 8.71
N HIS A 182 19.32 -1.38 9.36
CA HIS A 182 19.84 -0.53 10.42
C HIS A 182 19.28 -0.97 11.77
N PHE A 183 20.15 -1.38 12.69
CA PHE A 183 19.76 -1.91 14.00
C PHE A 183 20.08 -0.89 15.09
N TYR A 184 19.09 -0.58 15.93
CA TYR A 184 19.22 0.38 17.02
C TYR A 184 19.14 -0.30 18.38
N ARG A 185 19.87 0.25 19.36
CA ARG A 185 19.91 -0.21 20.75
C ARG A 185 20.00 0.99 21.69
N GLY A 186 19.49 0.83 22.92
CA GLY A 186 19.52 1.85 23.95
C GLY A 186 18.14 2.05 24.56
N ALA A 187 18.03 2.85 25.62
CA ALA A 187 16.73 3.23 26.14
C ALA A 187 15.98 4.00 25.04
N LEU A 188 14.77 3.53 24.69
CA LEU A 188 13.80 4.41 24.09
C LEU A 188 13.55 5.49 25.15
N SER A 189 13.68 6.78 24.85
CA SER A 189 13.43 7.78 25.88
C SER A 189 12.03 7.54 26.46
N ASP A 190 11.80 7.75 27.75
CA ASP A 190 10.49 7.55 28.40
C ASP A 190 9.36 8.38 27.75
N LYS A 191 9.71 9.30 26.84
CA LYS A 191 8.81 10.14 26.05
C LYS A 191 8.61 9.68 24.61
N SER A 192 9.36 8.70 24.12
CA SER A 192 9.34 8.27 22.72
C SER A 192 8.93 6.81 22.60
N ILE A 193 7.63 6.59 22.44
CA ILE A 193 7.14 5.33 21.89
C ILE A 193 7.36 5.44 20.38
N TYR A 194 8.54 5.05 19.90
CA TYR A 194 8.87 5.10 18.48
C TYR A 194 7.92 4.20 17.71
N THR A 195 7.11 4.79 16.84
CA THR A 195 6.27 4.06 15.90
C THR A 195 6.79 4.25 14.49
N ALA A 196 6.84 3.14 13.76
CA ALA A 196 6.65 3.10 12.32
C ALA A 196 5.38 3.87 11.91
N HIS A 197 5.08 3.87 10.61
CA HIS A 197 3.68 3.92 10.16
C HIS A 197 2.75 3.14 11.12
N PRO A 198 1.49 3.57 11.30
CA PRO A 198 0.61 3.19 12.42
C PRO A 198 0.38 1.67 12.64
N SER A 199 0.89 0.78 11.79
CA SER A 199 0.86 -0.67 12.00
C SER A 199 1.57 -1.13 13.28
N VAL A 200 2.57 -0.41 13.82
CA VAL A 200 3.31 -0.87 15.02
C VAL A 200 2.67 -0.47 16.36
N LYS A 201 1.72 0.47 16.38
CA LYS A 201 0.81 0.68 17.53
C LYS A 201 -0.56 0.02 17.33
N GLY A 202 -0.82 -0.59 16.17
CA GLY A 202 -2.05 -1.29 15.83
C GLY A 202 -2.26 -2.59 16.62
N LEU A 203 -2.80 -3.62 15.98
CA LEU A 203 -3.11 -4.89 16.63
C LEU A 203 -1.92 -5.43 17.42
N TYR A 204 -0.70 -5.34 16.89
CA TYR A 204 0.45 -6.07 17.40
C TYR A 204 0.80 -5.79 18.87
N ARG A 205 0.72 -4.54 19.39
CA ARG A 205 1.21 -4.09 20.73
C ARG A 205 2.68 -4.37 21.01
N GLU A 206 3.09 -5.63 20.90
CA GLU A 206 4.45 -6.15 20.97
C GLU A 206 4.74 -7.01 19.72
N PRO A 207 5.99 -7.08 19.22
CA PRO A 207 6.33 -7.97 18.11
C PRO A 207 5.93 -9.42 18.40
N ALA A 208 5.45 -10.12 17.37
CA ALA A 208 5.06 -11.52 17.48
C ALA A 208 6.25 -12.42 17.82
N ASP A 209 6.01 -13.50 18.57
CA ASP A 209 7.03 -14.50 18.90
C ASP A 209 7.44 -15.31 17.66
N LEU A 210 6.51 -15.51 16.72
CA LEU A 210 6.72 -16.19 15.45
C LEU A 210 6.02 -15.43 14.33
N VAL A 211 6.63 -15.43 13.15
CA VAL A 211 5.98 -14.98 11.90
C VAL A 211 6.12 -16.13 10.90
N VAL A 212 5.00 -16.54 10.33
CA VAL A 212 4.92 -17.62 9.34
C VAL A 212 4.52 -17.00 8.00
N PRO A 213 5.33 -17.14 6.94
CA PRO A 213 4.98 -16.63 5.62
C PRO A 213 3.83 -17.42 5.00
N ILE A 214 2.90 -16.70 4.39
CA ILE A 214 1.79 -17.22 3.59
C ILE A 214 2.06 -16.76 2.15
N SER A 215 2.80 -17.58 1.42
CA SER A 215 3.38 -17.25 0.12
C SER A 215 3.46 -18.49 -0.76
N GLN A 216 3.68 -18.32 -2.06
CA GLN A 216 3.92 -19.44 -2.97
C GLN A 216 5.23 -20.16 -2.60
N GLU A 217 5.20 -21.50 -2.57
CA GLU A 217 6.41 -22.29 -2.35
C GLU A 217 7.38 -22.16 -3.54
N LYS A 218 8.69 -22.18 -3.24
CA LYS A 218 9.79 -22.01 -4.20
C LYS A 218 9.86 -23.10 -5.30
N ALA A 219 9.04 -24.15 -5.22
CA ALA A 219 9.20 -25.41 -5.97
C ALA A 219 8.62 -25.40 -7.40
N SER A 220 7.84 -24.38 -7.80
CA SER A 220 7.29 -24.31 -9.18
C SER A 220 8.17 -23.47 -10.11
N ASN A 221 9.13 -24.11 -10.78
CA ASN A 221 9.78 -23.64 -12.02
C ASN A 221 10.01 -22.12 -12.14
N GLY A 222 10.76 -21.53 -11.22
CA GLY A 222 11.24 -20.15 -11.36
C GLY A 222 10.32 -19.04 -10.81
N SER A 223 9.15 -19.36 -10.26
CA SER A 223 8.12 -18.37 -9.89
C SER A 223 8.49 -17.42 -8.72
N SER A 224 7.80 -16.27 -8.68
CA SER A 224 7.77 -15.32 -7.55
C SER A 224 7.27 -15.97 -6.24
N PHE A 225 7.49 -15.31 -5.10
CA PHE A 225 6.83 -15.65 -3.82
C PHE A 225 5.37 -15.20 -3.76
N TRP A 226 4.94 -14.34 -4.69
CA TRP A 226 3.58 -13.86 -4.74
C TRP A 226 2.60 -14.90 -5.27
N PHE A 227 1.45 -15.02 -4.62
CA PHE A 227 0.30 -15.62 -5.25
C PHE A 227 -0.26 -14.68 -6.32
N GLN A 228 -0.29 -15.13 -7.57
CA GLN A 228 -0.96 -14.42 -8.65
C GLN A 228 -2.42 -14.88 -8.74
N ILE A 229 -3.35 -13.99 -8.44
CA ILE A 229 -4.80 -14.25 -8.48
C ILE A 229 -5.38 -13.59 -9.71
N GLY A 230 -5.95 -14.37 -10.62
CA GLY A 230 -6.62 -13.87 -11.83
C GLY A 230 -7.94 -14.60 -12.09
N GLY A 231 -8.81 -14.00 -12.91
CA GLY A 231 -10.28 -14.18 -12.91
C GLY A 231 -10.89 -15.59 -12.78
N ASN A 232 -10.19 -16.68 -13.15
CA ASN A 232 -10.70 -18.06 -13.07
C ASN A 232 -9.79 -19.07 -12.33
N SER A 233 -8.72 -18.62 -11.65
CA SER A 233 -7.88 -19.55 -10.88
C SER A 233 -8.54 -19.91 -9.55
N ASP A 234 -8.40 -21.17 -9.13
CA ASP A 234 -8.73 -21.57 -7.75
C ASP A 234 -8.02 -20.63 -6.77
N MET A 235 -8.69 -20.32 -5.65
CA MET A 235 -8.13 -19.45 -4.62
C MET A 235 -6.83 -20.08 -4.10
N PRO A 236 -5.68 -19.37 -4.18
CA PRO A 236 -4.42 -19.91 -3.71
C PRO A 236 -4.44 -20.08 -2.19
N THR A 237 -3.87 -21.18 -1.72
CA THR A 237 -3.73 -21.49 -0.31
C THR A 237 -2.28 -21.80 0.05
N ALA A 238 -1.94 -21.58 1.32
CA ALA A 238 -0.71 -22.10 1.94
C ALA A 238 -1.07 -22.95 3.15
N SER A 239 -0.43 -24.12 3.25
CA SER A 239 -0.56 -25.01 4.39
C SER A 239 0.33 -24.57 5.55
N VAL A 240 -0.23 -24.41 6.75
CA VAL A 240 0.52 -24.02 7.94
C VAL A 240 0.14 -24.87 9.16
N VAL A 241 1.13 -25.19 9.99
CA VAL A 241 0.90 -25.80 11.31
C VAL A 241 1.07 -24.72 12.37
N ILE A 242 0.02 -24.45 13.13
CA ILE A 242 0.03 -23.44 14.18
C ILE A 242 0.42 -24.09 15.51
N PRO A 243 1.34 -23.51 16.30
CA PRO A 243 1.69 -24.04 17.61
C PRO A 243 0.46 -24.18 18.51
N THR A 244 0.33 -25.32 19.17
CA THR A 244 -0.79 -25.64 20.07
C THR A 244 -0.90 -24.69 21.27
N ASN A 245 0.17 -23.96 21.58
CA ASN A 245 0.23 -22.95 22.63
C ASN A 245 0.12 -21.50 22.13
N ALA A 246 -0.24 -21.28 20.85
CA ALA A 246 -0.49 -19.93 20.34
C ALA A 246 -1.73 -19.33 21.00
N TYR A 247 -1.59 -18.18 21.68
CA TYR A 247 -2.71 -17.50 22.34
C TYR A 247 -3.25 -16.30 21.57
N ARG A 248 -2.54 -15.88 20.52
CA ARG A 248 -2.93 -14.76 19.67
C ARG A 248 -2.41 -14.95 18.25
N ALA A 249 -3.20 -14.51 17.27
CA ALA A 249 -2.85 -14.58 15.86
C ALA A 249 -3.39 -13.38 15.07
N VAL A 250 -2.54 -12.75 14.24
CA VAL A 250 -2.91 -11.68 13.31
C VAL A 250 -2.34 -12.01 11.93
N LEU A 251 -3.16 -11.89 10.88
CA LEU A 251 -2.76 -12.13 9.50
C LEU A 251 -2.60 -10.79 8.78
N GLU A 252 -1.38 -10.48 8.34
CA GLU A 252 -1.05 -9.27 7.58
C GLU A 252 -1.03 -9.58 6.08
N ILE A 253 -1.86 -8.93 5.27
CA ILE A 253 -1.95 -9.16 3.82
C ILE A 253 -1.24 -8.02 3.06
N PHE A 254 -0.41 -8.38 2.08
CA PHE A 254 0.20 -7.49 1.11
C PHE A 254 -0.52 -7.64 -0.23
N ALA A 255 -0.84 -6.52 -0.88
CA ALA A 255 -1.52 -6.54 -2.19
C ALA A 255 -0.88 -5.58 -3.19
N SER A 256 -0.86 -5.97 -4.46
CA SER A 256 -0.65 -5.07 -5.60
C SER A 256 -1.51 -5.57 -6.78
N TYR A 257 -1.89 -4.65 -7.66
CA TYR A 257 -2.88 -4.88 -8.71
C TYR A 257 -2.37 -4.36 -10.04
N HIS A 258 -2.67 -5.09 -11.10
CA HIS A 258 -1.93 -4.96 -12.36
C HIS A 258 -2.84 -5.03 -13.58
N ALA A 259 -2.30 -4.64 -14.73
CA ALA A 259 -3.02 -4.57 -16.01
C ALA A 259 -4.31 -3.74 -15.89
N ASP A 260 -5.49 -4.26 -16.23
CA ASP A 260 -6.71 -3.46 -16.21
C ASP A 260 -7.16 -3.05 -14.79
N ASP A 261 -6.67 -3.74 -13.75
CA ASP A 261 -6.94 -3.37 -12.36
C ASP A 261 -5.97 -2.30 -11.82
N GLU A 262 -4.93 -1.89 -12.56
CA GLU A 262 -4.07 -0.75 -12.18
C GLU A 262 -4.89 0.53 -11.88
N PHE A 263 -6.06 0.65 -12.52
CA PHE A 263 -6.97 1.79 -12.42
C PHE A 263 -8.32 1.45 -11.78
N TRP A 264 -8.42 0.34 -11.02
CA TRP A 264 -9.71 -0.18 -10.53
C TRP A 264 -10.59 0.91 -9.89
N TYR A 265 -10.02 1.83 -9.11
CA TYR A 265 -10.72 2.93 -8.43
C TYR A 265 -11.38 3.93 -9.37
N ALA A 266 -11.00 3.95 -10.64
CA ALA A 266 -11.58 4.76 -11.69
C ALA A 266 -12.50 3.95 -12.62
N ASN A 267 -12.55 2.62 -12.53
CA ASN A 267 -13.28 1.79 -13.47
C ASN A 267 -14.79 2.12 -13.45
N PRO A 268 -15.40 2.49 -14.60
CA PRO A 268 -16.84 2.65 -14.68
C PRO A 268 -17.53 1.30 -14.49
N LEU A 269 -18.78 1.30 -14.02
CA LEU A 269 -19.61 0.10 -14.01
C LEU A 269 -20.40 -0.01 -15.32
N GLN A 270 -20.33 -1.18 -15.97
CA GLN A 270 -21.09 -1.47 -17.18
C GLN A 270 -22.37 -2.26 -16.87
N SER A 271 -23.49 -1.79 -17.40
CA SER A 271 -24.58 -2.68 -17.85
C SER A 271 -24.67 -2.69 -19.39
N GLU A 272 -24.54 -1.52 -20.05
CA GLU A 272 -24.60 -1.37 -21.53
C GLU A 272 -23.79 -0.14 -22.04
N TYR A 273 -22.44 -0.15 -21.99
CA TYR A 273 -21.62 0.93 -22.60
C TYR A 273 -21.23 0.54 -24.04
N PRO A 274 -21.58 1.33 -25.08
CA PRO A 274 -21.23 1.00 -26.45
C PRO A 274 -19.73 1.21 -26.72
N GLN A 275 -19.13 0.22 -27.38
CA GLN A 275 -17.79 0.20 -27.97
C GLN A 275 -17.34 1.58 -28.46
N GLY A 276 -16.50 2.28 -27.67
CA GLY A 276 -16.16 3.66 -28.02
C GLY A 276 -15.28 4.40 -27.02
N GLY A 277 -14.23 3.76 -26.47
CA GLY A 277 -13.11 4.53 -25.89
C GLY A 277 -12.31 3.88 -24.76
N LEU A 278 -12.80 2.81 -24.12
CA LEU A 278 -12.07 2.07 -23.09
C LEU A 278 -11.97 0.58 -23.50
N ARG A 279 -10.82 -0.05 -23.25
CA ARG A 279 -10.64 -1.50 -23.44
C ARG A 279 -11.72 -2.25 -22.63
N GLU A 280 -12.34 -3.26 -23.24
CA GLU A 280 -13.45 -4.05 -22.67
C GLU A 280 -13.18 -4.57 -21.23
N GLY A 281 -11.92 -4.70 -20.84
CA GLY A 281 -11.48 -5.18 -19.53
C GLY A 281 -11.58 -4.20 -18.36
N ARG A 282 -12.00 -2.93 -18.53
CA ARG A 282 -11.99 -1.91 -17.44
C ARG A 282 -13.36 -1.52 -16.87
N ALA A 283 -14.42 -2.27 -17.20
CA ALA A 283 -15.79 -1.80 -16.98
C ALA A 283 -16.60 -2.60 -15.92
N ASN A 284 -15.96 -3.03 -14.83
CA ASN A 284 -16.63 -3.75 -13.71
C ASN A 284 -16.84 -2.92 -12.44
N GLY A 285 -16.64 -1.60 -12.52
CA GLY A 285 -16.80 -0.70 -11.39
C GLY A 285 -15.64 -0.71 -10.39
N GLY A 286 -15.65 0.30 -9.52
CA GLY A 286 -14.55 0.60 -8.61
C GLY A 286 -14.53 -0.15 -7.28
N LEU A 287 -15.24 -1.27 -7.10
CA LEU A 287 -15.20 -2.02 -5.84
C LEU A 287 -14.22 -3.20 -5.93
N ARG A 288 -13.31 -3.33 -4.97
CA ARG A 288 -12.47 -4.51 -4.73
C ARG A 288 -12.52 -4.87 -3.24
N GLN A 289 -12.52 -6.16 -2.91
CA GLN A 289 -12.40 -6.62 -1.51
C GLN A 289 -11.31 -7.67 -1.40
N LEU A 290 -10.20 -7.33 -0.76
CA LEU A 290 -9.20 -8.29 -0.29
C LEU A 290 -9.81 -9.13 0.83
N TYR A 291 -9.57 -10.43 0.86
CA TYR A 291 -10.03 -11.29 1.93
C TYR A 291 -9.11 -12.49 2.17
N ALA A 292 -9.26 -13.10 3.35
CA ALA A 292 -8.61 -14.35 3.67
C ALA A 292 -9.62 -15.41 4.13
N THR A 293 -9.21 -16.67 4.01
CA THR A 293 -9.93 -17.83 4.54
C THR A 293 -9.01 -18.72 5.37
N ILE A 294 -9.58 -19.41 6.35
CA ILE A 294 -8.93 -20.51 7.07
C ILE A 294 -9.79 -21.76 6.85
N ASP A 295 -9.22 -22.79 6.24
CA ASP A 295 -9.92 -24.02 5.85
C ASP A 295 -11.21 -23.73 5.05
N GLY A 296 -11.12 -22.78 4.10
CA GLY A 296 -12.23 -22.31 3.28
C GLY A 296 -13.24 -21.38 3.99
N LYS A 297 -13.10 -21.15 5.30
CA LYS A 297 -13.96 -20.24 6.06
C LYS A 297 -13.44 -18.80 6.02
N PHE A 298 -14.28 -17.84 5.60
CA PHE A 298 -13.93 -16.41 5.59
C PHE A 298 -13.56 -15.90 7.00
N VAL A 299 -12.40 -15.26 7.15
CA VAL A 299 -11.92 -14.74 8.43
C VAL A 299 -11.76 -13.21 8.48
N GLY A 300 -12.09 -12.53 7.39
CA GLY A 300 -12.05 -11.07 7.31
C GLY A 300 -11.62 -10.58 5.92
N GLY A 301 -11.69 -9.26 5.73
CA GLY A 301 -11.27 -8.62 4.50
C GLY A 301 -11.31 -7.10 4.57
N HIS A 302 -10.65 -6.44 3.62
CA HIS A 302 -10.55 -4.99 3.52
C HIS A 302 -10.84 -4.52 2.09
N ILE A 303 -11.34 -3.30 1.96
CA ILE A 303 -11.32 -2.60 0.66
C ILE A 303 -9.95 -1.91 0.58
N PRO A 304 -9.13 -2.22 -0.44
CA PRO A 304 -7.78 -1.69 -0.51
C PRO A 304 -7.78 -0.16 -0.66
N PHE A 305 -6.72 0.45 -0.15
CA PHE A 305 -6.39 1.84 -0.45
C PHE A 305 -5.99 1.97 -1.92
N ALA A 306 -6.43 3.04 -2.58
CA ALA A 306 -6.17 3.27 -4.00
C ALA A 306 -4.77 3.84 -4.22
N VAL A 307 -3.73 3.01 -4.07
CA VAL A 307 -2.35 3.39 -4.43
C VAL A 307 -2.31 3.77 -5.92
N ILE A 308 -1.90 4.99 -6.21
CA ILE A 308 -1.73 5.44 -7.59
C ILE A 308 -0.31 5.12 -8.03
N TYR A 309 -0.20 4.32 -9.09
CA TYR A 309 1.10 3.97 -9.65
C TYR A 309 1.81 5.17 -10.30
N PRO A 310 3.14 5.30 -10.20
CA PRO A 310 3.85 6.46 -10.74
C PRO A 310 3.73 6.67 -12.27
N GLY A 311 3.35 5.66 -13.05
CA GLY A 311 3.04 5.82 -14.48
C GLY A 311 1.57 6.17 -14.75
N SER A 312 0.70 6.08 -13.74
CA SER A 312 -0.75 6.16 -13.88
C SER A 312 -1.30 7.59 -13.82
N ILE A 313 -2.46 7.79 -14.47
CA ILE A 313 -3.24 9.03 -14.59
C ILE A 313 -2.50 10.14 -15.35
N ASN A 314 -1.41 10.66 -14.78
CA ASN A 314 -0.51 11.63 -15.41
C ASN A 314 0.87 11.50 -14.72
N PRO A 315 1.89 10.94 -15.40
CA PRO A 315 3.18 10.65 -14.79
C PRO A 315 3.94 11.89 -14.29
N TYR A 316 3.62 13.07 -14.84
CA TYR A 316 4.26 14.33 -14.44
C TYR A 316 3.79 14.83 -13.07
N LEU A 317 2.69 14.30 -12.53
CA LEU A 317 2.26 14.61 -11.15
C LEU A 317 3.24 14.01 -10.14
N TRP A 318 3.81 12.85 -10.45
CA TRP A 318 4.59 12.03 -9.52
C TRP A 318 6.10 12.30 -9.58
N SER A 319 6.50 13.36 -10.28
CA SER A 319 7.91 13.74 -10.49
C SER A 319 8.20 15.11 -9.87
N PRO A 320 9.03 15.22 -8.82
CA PRO A 320 9.78 14.16 -8.13
C PRO A 320 9.08 13.57 -6.89
N VAL A 321 7.81 13.92 -6.61
CA VAL A 321 7.13 13.47 -5.38
C VAL A 321 6.22 12.29 -5.70
N ALA A 322 6.51 11.12 -5.12
CA ALA A 322 5.74 9.90 -5.35
C ALA A 322 4.30 10.00 -4.81
N ALA A 323 3.38 9.25 -5.40
CA ALA A 323 2.01 9.13 -4.90
C ALA A 323 1.96 8.45 -3.51
N ILE A 324 0.91 8.74 -2.73
CA ILE A 324 0.69 8.14 -1.40
C ILE A 324 0.76 6.61 -1.48
N GLY A 325 1.68 6.01 -0.70
CA GLY A 325 1.86 4.57 -0.60
C GLY A 325 2.51 3.89 -1.81
N ALA A 326 3.00 4.64 -2.81
CA ALA A 326 3.68 4.02 -3.96
C ALA A 326 5.02 3.40 -3.57
N PHE A 327 5.80 4.08 -2.71
CA PHE A 327 7.13 3.61 -2.29
C PHE A 327 7.08 2.63 -1.11
N ASP A 328 6.13 2.76 -0.18
CA ASP A 328 5.80 1.74 0.84
C ASP A 328 4.30 1.40 0.76
N MET A 329 3.96 0.31 0.07
CA MET A 329 2.57 -0.06 -0.15
C MET A 329 1.86 -0.47 1.16
N PRO A 330 0.59 -0.07 1.37
CA PRO A 330 -0.17 -0.45 2.55
C PRO A 330 -0.34 -1.96 2.70
N THR A 331 -0.41 -2.41 3.96
CA THR A 331 -0.72 -3.79 4.35
C THR A 331 -2.04 -3.83 5.12
N TYR A 332 -2.73 -4.97 5.09
CA TYR A 332 -4.08 -5.12 5.65
C TYR A 332 -4.13 -6.21 6.71
N ASP A 333 -4.37 -5.83 7.97
CA ASP A 333 -4.30 -6.75 9.11
C ASP A 333 -5.67 -7.33 9.52
N LEU A 334 -5.75 -8.65 9.60
CA LEU A 334 -6.90 -9.39 10.12
C LEU A 334 -6.60 -9.97 11.51
N GLU A 335 -7.38 -9.57 12.52
CA GLU A 335 -7.31 -10.15 13.87
C GLU A 335 -8.01 -11.51 13.88
N VAL A 336 -7.23 -12.59 13.75
CA VAL A 336 -7.73 -13.97 13.63
C VAL A 336 -7.69 -14.75 14.95
N THR A 337 -7.29 -14.12 16.06
CA THR A 337 -7.36 -14.72 17.41
C THR A 337 -8.70 -15.38 17.76
N PRO A 338 -9.89 -14.84 17.39
CA PRO A 338 -11.16 -15.52 17.63
C PRO A 338 -11.28 -16.93 17.05
N PHE A 339 -10.46 -17.26 16.03
CA PHE A 339 -10.47 -18.53 15.33
C PHE A 339 -9.45 -19.54 15.88
N LEU A 340 -8.65 -19.19 16.90
CA LEU A 340 -7.62 -20.09 17.44
C LEU A 340 -8.16 -21.44 17.91
N GLY A 341 -9.41 -21.50 18.38
CA GLY A 341 -10.07 -22.77 18.74
C GLY A 341 -10.27 -23.75 17.58
N LEU A 342 -10.05 -23.31 16.34
CA LEU A 342 -10.05 -24.16 15.14
C LEU A 342 -8.64 -24.49 14.65
N LEU A 343 -7.60 -23.87 15.22
CA LEU A 343 -6.24 -23.81 14.65
C LEU A 343 -5.16 -24.41 15.54
N VAL A 344 -5.40 -24.50 16.85
CA VAL A 344 -4.39 -24.96 17.83
C VAL A 344 -4.49 -26.46 18.12
N ASP A 345 -4.86 -27.26 17.12
CA ASP A 345 -5.01 -28.72 17.21
C ASP A 345 -3.74 -29.51 16.79
N GLY A 346 -2.71 -28.79 16.33
CA GLY A 346 -1.44 -29.35 15.87
C GLY A 346 -1.50 -29.99 14.48
N GLN A 347 -2.61 -29.84 13.75
CA GLN A 347 -2.74 -30.27 12.36
C GLN A 347 -2.37 -29.14 11.37
N PRO A 348 -2.11 -29.47 10.10
CA PRO A 348 -2.01 -28.48 9.03
C PRO A 348 -3.38 -27.85 8.72
N HIS A 349 -3.38 -26.54 8.52
CA HIS A 349 -4.54 -25.73 8.10
C HIS A 349 -4.22 -24.95 6.83
N GLU A 350 -5.23 -24.75 5.99
CA GLU A 350 -5.09 -24.02 4.72
C GLU A 350 -5.49 -22.55 4.89
N ILE A 351 -4.53 -21.64 4.72
CA ILE A 351 -4.78 -20.20 4.68
C ILE A 351 -4.89 -19.77 3.22
N GLY A 352 -6.09 -19.34 2.82
CA GLY A 352 -6.38 -18.85 1.48
C GLY A 352 -6.42 -17.33 1.40
N LEU A 353 -5.97 -16.76 0.28
CA LEU A 353 -6.03 -15.32 0.00
C LEU A 353 -6.81 -15.07 -1.30
N GLY A 354 -7.63 -14.03 -1.32
CA GLY A 354 -8.45 -13.72 -2.49
C GLY A 354 -8.81 -12.26 -2.64
N VAL A 355 -9.29 -11.91 -3.84
CA VAL A 355 -9.82 -10.58 -4.17
C VAL A 355 -11.18 -10.76 -4.83
N LYS A 356 -12.23 -10.19 -4.23
CA LYS A 356 -13.54 -10.13 -4.89
C LYS A 356 -13.60 -8.96 -5.86
N HIS A 357 -14.36 -9.16 -6.93
CA HIS A 357 -14.59 -8.19 -8.00
C HIS A 357 -13.30 -7.79 -8.75
N SER A 358 -12.21 -8.55 -8.67
CA SER A 358 -10.99 -8.29 -9.43
C SER A 358 -11.16 -8.55 -10.93
N GLN A 359 -10.31 -7.90 -11.72
CA GLN A 359 -10.05 -8.19 -13.13
C GLN A 359 -8.55 -8.35 -13.36
N SER A 360 -8.18 -8.95 -14.50
CA SER A 360 -6.79 -9.24 -14.84
C SER A 360 -6.10 -10.09 -13.76
N TYR A 361 -5.16 -9.53 -13.01
CA TYR A 361 -4.51 -10.23 -11.91
C TYR A 361 -4.04 -9.31 -10.77
N TRP A 362 -3.89 -9.92 -9.60
CA TRP A 362 -3.39 -9.33 -8.36
C TRP A 362 -2.26 -10.19 -7.82
N LEU A 363 -1.28 -9.56 -7.17
CA LEU A 363 -0.18 -10.26 -6.47
C LEU A 363 -0.40 -10.14 -4.97
N LEU A 364 -0.67 -11.26 -4.30
CA LEU A 364 -0.92 -11.33 -2.86
C LEU A 364 0.12 -12.19 -2.14
N THR A 365 0.46 -11.79 -0.92
CA THR A 365 1.16 -12.60 0.10
C THR A 365 0.59 -12.21 1.45
N ALA A 366 0.87 -13.00 2.48
CA ALA A 366 0.57 -12.61 3.85
C ALA A 366 1.64 -13.09 4.83
N ASN A 367 1.63 -12.52 6.02
CA ASN A 367 2.41 -12.96 7.17
C ASN A 367 1.47 -13.28 8.33
N LEU A 368 1.51 -14.51 8.84
CA LEU A 368 0.80 -14.90 10.04
C LEU A 368 1.69 -14.65 11.26
N HIS A 369 1.33 -13.62 12.03
CA HIS A 369 1.98 -13.23 13.27
C HIS A 369 1.36 -13.95 14.45
N LEU A 370 2.16 -14.67 15.23
CA LEU A 370 1.71 -15.52 16.34
C LEU A 370 2.42 -15.15 17.65
N TRP A 371 1.65 -15.08 18.73
CA TRP A 371 2.17 -14.99 20.09
C TRP A 371 1.88 -16.30 20.81
N VAL A 372 2.92 -16.85 21.45
CA VAL A 372 2.87 -18.19 22.04
C VAL A 372 3.03 -18.14 23.55
N ASP A 373 2.31 -19.00 24.24
CA ASP A 373 2.41 -19.14 25.68
C ASP A 373 3.65 -19.98 26.04
N ARG A 374 4.63 -19.35 26.68
CA ARG A 374 5.89 -20.03 27.06
C ARG A 374 5.74 -20.89 28.32
N TRP A 375 4.62 -20.80 29.02
CA TRP A 375 4.38 -21.52 30.28
C TRP A 375 3.38 -22.67 30.13
N THR A 376 2.83 -22.89 28.93
CA THR A 376 1.96 -24.03 28.63
C THR A 376 2.37 -24.69 27.31
N ASP A 377 2.25 -26.01 27.24
CA ASP A 377 2.51 -26.78 26.01
C ASP A 377 1.34 -26.67 25.02
N ALA A 378 0.14 -26.38 25.52
CA ALA A 378 -1.05 -26.13 24.73
C ALA A 378 -1.96 -25.10 25.43
N VAL A 379 -2.81 -24.44 24.65
CA VAL A 379 -3.90 -23.59 25.13
C VAL A 379 -5.25 -24.23 24.79
N GLU A 380 -6.29 -23.85 25.52
CA GLU A 380 -7.67 -24.16 25.13
C GLU A 380 -8.28 -22.92 24.46
N ALA A 381 -9.01 -23.09 23.37
CA ALA A 381 -9.65 -21.98 22.69
C ALA A 381 -10.96 -22.39 22.01
N MET A 382 -11.84 -21.43 21.77
CA MET A 382 -13.11 -21.68 21.08
C MET A 382 -13.64 -20.43 20.39
N LEU A 383 -14.17 -20.60 19.17
CA LEU A 383 -14.97 -19.60 18.48
C LEU A 383 -16.40 -19.60 19.04
N VAL A 384 -16.86 -18.45 19.52
CA VAL A 384 -18.16 -18.26 20.20
C VAL A 384 -19.23 -17.66 19.29
N ASP A 385 -18.90 -16.63 18.52
CA ASP A 385 -19.83 -15.97 17.59
C ASP A 385 -19.14 -15.70 16.26
N TYR A 386 -19.83 -16.05 15.18
CA TYR A 386 -19.36 -15.85 13.81
C TYR A 386 -20.45 -15.16 13.01
N ARG A 387 -20.23 -13.89 12.65
CA ARG A 387 -21.13 -13.09 11.82
C ARG A 387 -20.34 -12.38 10.74
N ALA A 388 -20.35 -12.94 9.53
CA ALA A 388 -19.74 -12.35 8.36
C ALA A 388 -20.71 -12.38 7.18
N PRO A 389 -21.79 -11.57 7.20
CA PRO A 389 -22.61 -11.41 6.02
C PRO A 389 -21.77 -10.83 4.87
N PRO A 390 -22.04 -11.19 3.60
CA PRO A 390 -21.43 -10.53 2.46
C PRO A 390 -21.66 -9.01 2.48
N LEU A 391 -20.76 -8.25 1.85
CA LEU A 391 -20.96 -6.83 1.62
C LEU A 391 -22.29 -6.63 0.87
N ARG A 392 -23.10 -5.68 1.34
CA ARG A 392 -24.28 -5.22 0.61
C ARG A 392 -23.79 -4.23 -0.43
N VAL A 393 -23.91 -4.59 -1.70
CA VAL A 393 -23.44 -3.78 -2.83
C VAL A 393 -24.66 -3.29 -3.60
N ASN A 394 -24.76 -1.98 -3.79
CA ASN A 394 -25.80 -1.31 -4.56
C ASN A 394 -25.16 -0.63 -5.77
N PRO A 395 -25.04 -1.36 -6.91
CA PRO A 395 -24.56 -0.78 -8.15
C PRO A 395 -25.66 -0.01 -8.86
N HIS A 396 -25.32 1.14 -9.45
CA HIS A 396 -26.18 1.93 -10.32
C HIS A 396 -25.39 2.47 -11.51
N ALA A 397 -25.97 2.46 -12.70
CA ALA A 397 -25.33 3.00 -13.89
C ALA A 397 -26.36 3.56 -14.86
N GLU A 398 -26.09 4.75 -15.38
CA GLU A 398 -26.88 5.43 -16.41
C GLU A 398 -25.94 5.92 -17.51
N TRP A 399 -25.97 5.27 -18.67
CA TRP A 399 -25.13 5.61 -19.81
C TRP A 399 -25.99 5.98 -21.02
N ARG A 400 -25.57 7.00 -21.77
CA ARG A 400 -26.13 7.40 -23.07
C ARG A 400 -24.98 7.79 -23.99
N ASP A 401 -24.79 7.04 -25.07
CA ASP A 401 -23.65 7.21 -25.98
C ASP A 401 -22.31 7.19 -25.22
N GLN A 402 -21.51 8.27 -25.32
CA GLN A 402 -20.21 8.43 -24.65
C GLN A 402 -20.30 9.24 -23.34
N GLU A 403 -21.49 9.41 -22.78
CA GLU A 403 -21.74 10.18 -21.56
C GLU A 403 -22.57 9.38 -20.56
N GLY A 404 -22.47 9.73 -19.29
CA GLY A 404 -23.25 9.08 -18.24
C GLY A 404 -22.52 9.02 -16.92
N SER A 405 -23.04 8.22 -16.01
CA SER A 405 -22.43 7.98 -14.72
C SER A 405 -22.66 6.56 -14.22
N SER A 406 -21.75 6.10 -13.38
CA SER A 406 -21.92 4.90 -12.59
C SER A 406 -21.56 5.15 -11.15
N GLU A 407 -22.28 4.52 -10.23
CA GLU A 407 -22.10 4.58 -8.79
C GLU A 407 -22.13 3.18 -8.20
N ILE A 408 -21.27 2.92 -7.22
CA ILE A 408 -21.31 1.71 -6.40
C ILE A 408 -21.23 2.16 -4.95
N ASP A 409 -22.30 1.88 -4.20
CA ASP A 409 -22.26 1.92 -2.75
C ASP A 409 -22.09 0.51 -2.19
N ALA A 410 -21.20 0.34 -1.22
CA ALA A 410 -21.05 -0.90 -0.49
C ALA A 410 -20.99 -0.68 1.03
N GLU A 411 -21.74 -1.48 1.78
CA GLU A 411 -21.70 -1.47 3.24
C GLU A 411 -21.56 -2.88 3.81
N GLY A 412 -20.80 -2.98 4.90
CA GLY A 412 -20.51 -4.24 5.58
C GLY A 412 -20.41 -4.07 7.08
N LEU A 413 -20.86 -5.08 7.80
CA LEU A 413 -20.60 -5.22 9.23
C LEU A 413 -20.33 -6.68 9.55
N LEU A 414 -19.11 -6.98 9.98
CA LEU A 414 -18.76 -8.29 10.52
C LEU A 414 -18.50 -8.24 12.03
N ARG A 415 -18.62 -9.40 12.66
CA ARG A 415 -18.30 -9.63 14.06
C ARG A 415 -17.82 -11.06 14.29
N PHE A 416 -16.71 -11.18 15.01
CA PHE A 416 -16.19 -12.44 15.50
C PHE A 416 -15.96 -12.37 17.01
N ILE A 417 -16.26 -13.44 17.73
CA ILE A 417 -15.88 -13.60 19.13
C ILE A 417 -15.30 -14.98 19.34
N GLY A 418 -14.16 -15.05 19.99
CA GLY A 418 -13.60 -16.29 20.51
C GLY A 418 -12.89 -16.05 21.84
N TRP A 419 -12.58 -17.11 22.57
CA TRP A 419 -11.79 -17.03 23.79
C TRP A 419 -10.60 -17.98 23.73
N VAL A 420 -9.55 -17.63 24.48
CA VAL A 420 -8.35 -18.44 24.67
C VAL A 420 -7.99 -18.48 26.15
N SER A 421 -7.78 -19.69 26.68
CA SER A 421 -7.30 -19.95 28.03
C SER A 421 -5.81 -20.30 27.97
N SER A 422 -5.01 -19.43 28.59
CA SER A 422 -3.55 -19.52 28.65
C SER A 422 -3.07 -19.25 30.08
N SER A 423 -1.76 -19.29 30.33
CA SER A 423 -1.13 -18.83 31.57
C SER A 423 -1.42 -17.35 31.89
N LYS A 424 -1.77 -16.55 30.88
CA LYS A 424 -2.22 -15.16 31.03
C LYS A 424 -3.70 -15.07 31.46
N GLY A 425 -4.37 -16.20 31.65
CA GLY A 425 -5.80 -16.31 31.99
C GLY A 425 -6.68 -16.55 30.76
N ASN A 426 -7.99 -16.64 31.00
CA ASN A 426 -8.99 -16.78 29.95
C ASN A 426 -9.38 -15.41 29.37
N VAL A 427 -9.00 -15.16 28.12
CA VAL A 427 -9.21 -13.90 27.41
C VAL A 427 -10.18 -14.12 26.26
N THR A 428 -11.27 -13.36 26.26
CA THR A 428 -12.22 -13.28 25.14
C THR A 428 -11.85 -12.13 24.23
N THR A 429 -11.61 -12.42 22.95
CA THR A 429 -11.34 -11.45 21.90
C THR A 429 -12.58 -11.26 21.03
N MET A 430 -13.01 -10.01 20.88
CA MET A 430 -14.09 -9.61 20.00
C MET A 430 -13.54 -8.70 18.90
N VAL A 431 -13.81 -9.06 17.66
CA VAL A 431 -13.52 -8.24 16.47
C VAL A 431 -14.84 -7.75 15.91
N ARG A 432 -14.93 -6.45 15.62
CA ARG A 432 -16.05 -5.85 14.90
C ARG A 432 -15.48 -4.90 13.86
N GLN A 433 -15.85 -5.07 12.60
CA GLN A 433 -15.39 -4.24 11.49
C GLN A 433 -16.60 -3.76 10.70
N LYS A 434 -16.70 -2.44 10.54
CA LYS A 434 -17.71 -1.79 9.69
C LYS A 434 -16.99 -1.16 8.50
N VAL A 435 -17.48 -1.45 7.30
CA VAL A 435 -16.98 -0.88 6.05
C VAL A 435 -18.11 -0.08 5.40
N THR A 436 -17.78 1.08 4.84
CA THR A 436 -18.65 1.88 3.99
C THR A 436 -17.81 2.41 2.85
N PHE A 437 -18.24 2.13 1.64
CA PHE A 437 -17.52 2.47 0.42
C PHE A 437 -18.47 3.07 -0.59
N LYS A 438 -18.00 4.09 -1.29
CA LYS A 438 -18.66 4.69 -2.42
C LYS A 438 -17.65 4.92 -3.53
N SER A 439 -18.02 4.56 -4.75
CA SER A 439 -17.28 4.88 -5.97
C SER A 439 -18.23 5.48 -6.98
N GLN A 440 -17.87 6.61 -7.58
CA GLN A 440 -18.62 7.26 -8.64
C GLN A 440 -17.69 7.59 -9.80
N VAL A 441 -18.14 7.31 -11.01
CA VAL A 441 -17.49 7.69 -12.26
C VAL A 441 -18.50 8.43 -13.11
N VAL A 442 -18.18 9.63 -13.55
CA VAL A 442 -19.04 10.48 -14.39
C VAL A 442 -18.25 10.82 -15.64
N VAL A 443 -18.88 10.67 -16.80
CA VAL A 443 -18.32 11.02 -18.11
C VAL A 443 -19.27 11.99 -18.80
N GLN A 444 -18.72 13.11 -19.29
CA GLN A 444 -19.45 14.22 -19.88
C GLN A 444 -18.77 14.68 -21.17
N ASN A 445 -19.48 15.53 -21.93
CA ASN A 445 -18.98 16.16 -23.14
C ASN A 445 -18.42 15.13 -24.15
N ARG A 446 -19.19 14.08 -24.42
CA ARG A 446 -18.88 12.98 -25.34
C ARG A 446 -17.53 12.34 -25.02
N GLY A 447 -17.31 11.97 -23.77
CA GLY A 447 -16.07 11.34 -23.32
C GLY A 447 -14.92 12.29 -23.00
N THR A 448 -15.03 13.59 -23.31
CA THR A 448 -13.90 14.52 -23.13
C THR A 448 -13.68 14.98 -21.70
N VAL A 449 -14.67 14.82 -20.81
CA VAL A 449 -14.53 15.12 -19.39
C VAL A 449 -14.87 13.89 -18.57
N ARG A 450 -13.99 13.51 -17.65
CA ARG A 450 -14.20 12.41 -16.72
C ARG A 450 -13.95 12.87 -15.29
N GLN A 451 -14.84 12.48 -14.40
CA GLN A 451 -14.73 12.70 -12.96
C GLN A 451 -14.84 11.37 -12.25
N VAL A 452 -13.98 11.16 -11.26
CA VAL A 452 -13.95 9.97 -10.40
C VAL A 452 -13.97 10.46 -8.97
N GLU A 453 -14.85 9.89 -8.16
CA GLU A 453 -14.88 10.09 -6.71
C GLU A 453 -14.93 8.72 -6.03
N VAL A 454 -14.01 8.49 -5.10
CA VAL A 454 -14.01 7.31 -4.24
C VAL A 454 -13.96 7.78 -2.79
N VAL A 455 -14.78 7.17 -1.95
CA VAL A 455 -14.78 7.36 -0.50
C VAL A 455 -14.74 5.99 0.14
N ASN A 456 -13.60 5.62 0.72
CA ASN A 456 -13.44 4.40 1.49
C ASN A 456 -13.36 4.73 2.98
N LYS A 457 -14.31 4.23 3.78
CA LYS A 457 -14.34 4.41 5.22
C LYS A 457 -14.42 3.07 5.93
N GLU A 458 -13.54 2.89 6.89
CA GLU A 458 -13.50 1.68 7.70
C GLU A 458 -13.43 2.01 9.19
N ALA A 459 -14.16 1.25 10.01
CA ALA A 459 -14.07 1.31 11.45
C ALA A 459 -13.91 -0.11 12.02
N MET A 460 -12.72 -0.42 12.53
CA MET A 460 -12.41 -1.68 13.20
C MET A 460 -12.35 -1.46 14.70
N THR A 461 -12.88 -2.40 15.48
CA THR A 461 -12.75 -2.46 16.92
C THR A 461 -12.34 -3.87 17.32
N VAL A 462 -11.25 -3.98 18.07
CA VAL A 462 -10.80 -5.21 18.70
C VAL A 462 -10.82 -5.02 20.20
N GLY A 463 -11.67 -5.77 20.89
CA GLY A 463 -11.77 -5.77 22.36
C GLY A 463 -11.27 -7.09 22.93
N ALA A 464 -10.43 -7.02 23.95
CA ALA A 464 -9.97 -8.16 24.73
C ALA A 464 -10.50 -8.04 26.17
N HIS A 465 -11.16 -9.07 26.67
CA HIS A 465 -11.83 -9.08 27.96
C HIS A 465 -11.45 -10.32 28.79
N ARG A 466 -11.35 -10.18 30.11
CA ARG A 466 -11.26 -11.29 31.07
C ARG A 466 -12.55 -11.38 31.87
N GLY A 467 -13.13 -12.57 31.97
CA GLY A 467 -14.42 -12.78 32.64
C GLY A 467 -15.54 -11.92 32.03
N LYS A 468 -16.57 -11.61 32.81
CA LYS A 468 -17.76 -10.90 32.29
C LYS A 468 -17.56 -9.39 32.05
N ASN A 469 -16.66 -8.71 32.78
CA ASN A 469 -16.61 -7.25 32.80
C ASN A 469 -15.20 -6.62 32.81
N GLN A 470 -14.10 -7.38 32.85
CA GLN A 470 -12.76 -6.77 32.89
C GLN A 470 -12.23 -6.55 31.48
N VAL A 471 -12.15 -5.29 31.02
CA VAL A 471 -11.49 -4.94 29.76
C VAL A 471 -9.97 -5.02 29.97
N VAL A 472 -9.30 -5.92 29.23
CA VAL A 472 -7.83 -6.02 29.23
C VAL A 472 -7.25 -5.04 28.22
N GLY A 473 -7.95 -4.85 27.10
CA GLY A 473 -7.73 -3.68 26.30
C GLY A 473 -8.64 -3.60 25.09
N ARG A 474 -8.63 -2.46 24.43
CA ARG A 474 -9.47 -2.15 23.29
C ARG A 474 -8.68 -1.32 22.29
N LEU A 475 -8.71 -1.76 21.05
CA LEU A 475 -8.20 -1.03 19.90
C LEU A 475 -9.38 -0.57 19.05
N GLN A 476 -9.37 0.67 18.60
CA GLN A 476 -10.29 1.20 17.60
C GLN A 476 -9.51 1.91 16.52
N LEU A 477 -9.61 1.41 15.29
CA LEU A 477 -9.03 2.01 14.10
C LEU A 477 -10.16 2.59 13.25
N PHE A 478 -10.02 3.84 12.86
CA PHE A 478 -10.87 4.49 11.87
C PHE A 478 -10.00 4.91 10.71
N MET A 479 -10.43 4.60 9.49
CA MET A 479 -9.76 5.02 8.26
C MET A 479 -10.78 5.77 7.38
N ASP A 480 -10.35 6.87 6.79
CA ASP A 480 -11.07 7.63 5.77
C ASP A 480 -10.10 7.97 4.63
N ALA A 481 -10.35 7.39 3.45
CA ALA A 481 -9.50 7.53 2.28
C ALA A 481 -10.30 8.01 1.06
N PRO A 482 -10.53 9.33 0.94
CA PRO A 482 -11.12 9.90 -0.25
C PRO A 482 -10.10 10.03 -1.40
N LEU A 483 -10.59 9.84 -2.62
CA LEU A 483 -9.88 10.12 -3.87
C LEU A 483 -10.84 10.84 -4.82
N GLN A 484 -10.38 11.94 -5.40
CA GLN A 484 -11.08 12.67 -6.44
C GLN A 484 -10.13 12.88 -7.62
N VAL A 485 -10.58 12.53 -8.82
CA VAL A 485 -9.83 12.75 -10.06
C VAL A 485 -10.73 13.41 -11.08
N GLN A 486 -10.29 14.53 -11.63
CA GLN A 486 -10.93 15.20 -12.75
C GLN A 486 -9.97 15.21 -13.93
N MET A 487 -10.40 14.69 -15.06
CA MET A 487 -9.65 14.69 -16.31
C MET A 487 -10.45 15.40 -17.40
N SER A 488 -9.78 16.20 -18.22
CA SER A 488 -10.34 16.74 -19.45
C SER A 488 -9.39 16.54 -20.62
N ILE A 489 -9.95 16.27 -21.79
CA ILE A 489 -9.21 15.91 -22.98
C ILE A 489 -9.52 16.90 -24.10
N VAL A 490 -8.48 17.38 -24.78
CA VAL A 490 -8.56 18.24 -25.95
C VAL A 490 -7.76 17.60 -27.08
N ASN A 491 -8.43 17.28 -28.19
CA ASN A 491 -7.76 16.75 -29.37
C ASN A 491 -6.94 17.85 -30.05
N ALA A 492 -5.67 17.57 -30.32
CA ALA A 492 -4.77 18.44 -31.08
C ALA A 492 -4.62 17.94 -32.52
N ALA A 493 -4.01 18.78 -33.38
CA ALA A 493 -3.72 18.40 -34.77
C ALA A 493 -2.75 17.21 -34.82
N GLY A 494 -2.90 16.34 -35.82
CA GLY A 494 -1.99 15.20 -36.03
C GLY A 494 -2.21 14.02 -35.08
N GLY A 495 -3.38 13.89 -34.45
CA GLY A 495 -3.72 12.75 -33.59
C GLY A 495 -3.15 12.84 -32.17
N ALA A 496 -2.45 13.91 -31.83
CA ALA A 496 -2.04 14.18 -30.45
C ALA A 496 -3.24 14.59 -29.58
N VAL A 497 -3.17 14.28 -28.30
CA VAL A 497 -4.25 14.47 -27.33
C VAL A 497 -3.70 15.16 -26.09
N LEU A 498 -4.20 16.36 -25.79
CA LEU A 498 -3.84 17.09 -24.57
C LEU A 498 -4.78 16.69 -23.44
N GLN A 499 -4.25 16.17 -22.34
CA GLN A 499 -5.01 15.77 -21.17
C GLN A 499 -4.66 16.69 -19.99
N ASN A 500 -5.68 17.27 -19.36
CA ASN A 500 -5.52 18.02 -18.11
C ASN A 500 -6.09 17.20 -16.96
N THR A 501 -5.37 17.17 -15.85
CA THR A 501 -5.74 16.40 -14.67
C THR A 501 -5.73 17.30 -13.44
N ARG A 502 -6.73 17.15 -12.59
CA ARG A 502 -6.73 17.59 -11.20
C ARG A 502 -7.01 16.40 -10.30
N LEU A 503 -6.31 16.32 -9.19
CA LEU A 503 -6.37 15.19 -8.29
C LEU A 503 -6.30 15.66 -6.84
N TYR A 504 -7.14 15.05 -6.01
CA TYR A 504 -7.08 15.13 -4.57
C TYR A 504 -7.10 13.71 -4.01
N HIS A 505 -6.13 13.36 -3.17
CA HIS A 505 -6.10 12.08 -2.49
C HIS A 505 -5.68 12.26 -1.04
N GLN A 506 -6.31 11.52 -0.14
CA GLN A 506 -5.94 11.51 1.27
C GLN A 506 -6.03 10.10 1.85
N LEU A 507 -5.17 9.81 2.82
CA LEU A 507 -5.33 8.77 3.82
C LEU A 507 -5.39 9.43 5.20
N GLU A 508 -6.52 9.29 5.89
CA GLU A 508 -6.64 9.63 7.31
C GLU A 508 -6.84 8.36 8.13
N GLU A 509 -6.03 8.19 9.17
CA GLU A 509 -6.19 7.10 10.13
C GLU A 509 -6.20 7.64 11.56
N VAL A 510 -7.18 7.20 12.34
CA VAL A 510 -7.30 7.49 13.77
C VAL A 510 -7.29 6.19 14.53
N LEU A 511 -6.26 6.01 15.36
CA LEU A 511 -6.10 4.85 16.22
C LEU A 511 -6.29 5.27 17.68
N ASN A 512 -7.24 4.61 18.35
CA ASN A 512 -7.44 4.73 19.78
C ASN A 512 -7.11 3.41 20.45
N LEU A 513 -6.18 3.44 21.39
CA LEU A 513 -5.80 2.30 22.22
C LEU A 513 -6.22 2.58 23.65
N ASN A 514 -6.83 1.58 24.27
CA ASN A 514 -7.09 1.56 25.70
C ASN A 514 -6.49 0.26 26.24
N ASP A 515 -5.41 0.34 27.01
CA ASP A 515 -4.76 -0.81 27.63
C ASP A 515 -4.81 -0.66 29.15
N ASN A 516 -5.62 -1.49 29.80
CA ASN A 516 -6.00 -1.41 31.22
C ASN A 516 -6.55 -0.03 31.66
N MET A 517 -5.68 0.96 31.85
CA MET A 517 -5.99 2.33 32.30
C MET A 517 -5.33 3.43 31.46
N ALA A 518 -4.43 3.09 30.53
CA ALA A 518 -3.80 4.05 29.64
C ALA A 518 -4.63 4.14 28.35
N VAL A 519 -5.06 5.35 28.02
CA VAL A 519 -5.71 5.64 26.74
C VAL A 519 -4.73 6.45 25.93
N SER A 520 -4.41 6.00 24.72
CA SER A 520 -3.58 6.76 23.79
C SER A 520 -4.27 6.88 22.44
N THR A 521 -4.18 8.06 21.83
CA THR A 521 -4.70 8.32 20.49
C THR A 521 -3.55 8.73 19.57
N SER A 522 -3.50 8.15 18.38
CA SER A 522 -2.66 8.62 17.28
C SER A 522 -3.51 8.93 16.04
N ILE A 523 -3.12 9.98 15.33
CA ILE A 523 -3.76 10.45 14.10
C ILE A 523 -2.69 10.58 13.03
N LEU A 524 -2.93 9.96 11.89
CA LEU A 524 -2.16 10.11 10.66
C LEU A 524 -3.05 10.77 9.61
N THR A 525 -2.52 11.78 8.92
CA THR A 525 -3.11 12.37 7.73
C THR A 525 -2.02 12.50 6.68
N ASP A 526 -2.15 11.77 5.57
CA ASP A 526 -1.33 11.93 4.37
C ASP A 526 -2.23 12.47 3.26
N ARG A 527 -1.87 13.60 2.67
CA ARG A 527 -2.69 14.32 1.69
C ARG A 527 -1.85 14.74 0.50
N GLN A 528 -2.42 14.61 -0.69
CA GLN A 528 -1.86 15.12 -1.94
C GLN A 528 -2.91 15.84 -2.78
N ASP A 529 -2.60 17.07 -3.16
CA ASP A 529 -3.30 17.83 -4.19
C ASP A 529 -2.37 17.97 -5.40
N ALA A 530 -2.82 17.56 -6.57
CA ALA A 530 -2.00 17.60 -7.78
C ALA A 530 -2.79 18.13 -8.98
N GLU A 531 -2.12 18.88 -9.84
CA GLU A 531 -2.66 19.29 -11.13
C GLU A 531 -1.58 19.30 -12.19
N GLY A 532 -1.95 18.95 -13.42
CA GLY A 532 -0.98 18.85 -14.49
C GLY A 532 -1.61 18.63 -15.86
N THR A 533 -0.79 18.82 -16.87
CA THR A 533 -1.15 18.64 -18.27
C THR A 533 -0.14 17.71 -18.92
N VAL A 534 -0.63 16.78 -19.72
CA VAL A 534 0.19 15.89 -20.53
C VAL A 534 -0.31 15.88 -21.97
N LEU A 535 0.63 16.04 -22.90
CA LEU A 535 0.42 15.79 -24.31
C LEU A 535 0.75 14.32 -24.59
N MET A 536 -0.24 13.60 -25.08
CA MET A 536 -0.16 12.20 -25.47
C MET A 536 -0.10 12.09 -27.00
N HIS A 537 0.71 11.17 -27.51
CA HIS A 537 0.72 10.78 -28.92
C HIS A 537 0.88 9.25 -29.01
N ASP A 538 0.03 8.59 -29.78
CA ASP A 538 -0.02 7.12 -29.89
C ASP A 538 -0.05 6.40 -28.53
N GLY A 539 -0.77 6.97 -27.55
CA GLY A 539 -0.91 6.42 -26.21
C GLY A 539 0.28 6.64 -25.28
N MET A 540 1.34 7.33 -25.73
CA MET A 540 2.53 7.62 -24.93
C MET A 540 2.63 9.11 -24.57
N PRO A 541 3.11 9.44 -23.35
CA PRO A 541 3.37 10.82 -22.97
C PRO A 541 4.59 11.37 -23.72
N VAL A 542 4.40 12.45 -24.49
CA VAL A 542 5.49 13.09 -25.25
C VAL A 542 6.01 14.37 -24.60
N TRP A 543 5.14 15.08 -23.88
CA TRP A 543 5.47 16.31 -23.17
C TRP A 543 4.44 16.56 -22.08
N GLY A 544 4.84 17.20 -20.99
CA GLY A 544 3.89 17.58 -19.95
C GLY A 544 4.54 18.33 -18.80
N GLY A 545 3.71 18.65 -17.83
CA GLY A 545 4.12 19.28 -16.58
C GLY A 545 3.06 19.05 -15.51
N GLY A 546 3.53 18.87 -14.28
CA GLY A 546 2.69 18.70 -13.12
C GLY A 546 3.16 19.59 -11.98
N SER A 547 2.22 19.85 -11.08
CA SER A 547 2.49 20.37 -9.75
C SER A 547 1.80 19.48 -8.73
N THR A 548 2.45 19.28 -7.59
CA THR A 548 1.93 18.48 -6.49
C THR A 548 2.27 19.16 -5.18
N LYS A 549 1.27 19.24 -4.31
CA LYS A 549 1.40 19.65 -2.91
C LYS A 549 1.10 18.44 -2.05
N SER A 550 2.11 17.94 -1.36
CA SER A 550 1.95 16.84 -0.42
C SER A 550 2.11 17.34 1.02
N SER A 551 1.25 16.84 1.90
CA SER A 551 1.30 17.12 3.33
C SER A 551 1.14 15.81 4.11
N TYR A 552 2.20 15.40 4.79
CA TYR A 552 2.19 14.27 5.72
C TYR A 552 2.19 14.79 7.16
N LYS A 553 1.22 14.37 7.95
CA LYS A 553 1.05 14.79 9.35
C LYS A 553 0.78 13.58 10.23
N TYR A 554 1.64 13.36 11.21
CA TYR A 554 1.43 12.37 12.26
C TYR A 554 1.41 13.06 13.63
N ARG A 555 0.49 12.64 14.50
CA ARG A 555 0.45 13.10 15.88
C ARG A 555 0.02 11.97 16.80
N ASP A 556 0.72 11.82 17.92
CA ASP A 556 0.25 11.08 19.08
C ASP A 556 0.38 11.94 20.35
N GLU A 557 0.33 11.31 21.53
CA GLU A 557 0.41 12.00 22.82
C GLU A 557 1.73 12.74 23.04
N ASN A 558 2.83 12.21 22.49
CA ASN A 558 4.18 12.66 22.78
C ASN A 558 4.93 13.20 21.56
N THR A 559 4.46 12.88 20.36
CA THR A 559 5.14 13.15 19.11
C THR A 559 4.20 13.88 18.16
N CYS A 560 4.74 14.87 17.46
CA CYS A 560 4.14 15.35 16.23
C CYS A 560 5.22 15.42 15.15
N TYR A 561 4.82 15.09 13.94
CA TYR A 561 5.59 15.35 12.74
C TYR A 561 4.68 15.93 11.66
N LEU A 562 5.17 16.94 10.98
CA LEU A 562 4.56 17.52 9.79
C LEU A 562 5.64 17.68 8.73
N ARG A 563 5.38 17.23 7.51
CA ARG A 563 6.18 17.56 6.33
C ARG A 563 5.25 18.06 5.24
N THR A 564 5.64 19.16 4.59
CA THR A 564 4.94 19.68 3.42
C THR A 564 5.95 19.82 2.29
N VAL A 565 5.65 19.19 1.16
CA VAL A 565 6.50 19.21 -0.04
C VAL A 565 5.68 19.79 -1.19
N ASP A 566 6.15 20.89 -1.76
CA ASP A 566 5.60 21.48 -2.98
C ASP A 566 6.56 21.20 -4.13
N ALA A 567 6.06 20.57 -5.19
CA ALA A 567 6.80 20.30 -6.41
C ALA A 567 6.08 20.89 -7.62
N ALA A 568 6.83 21.40 -8.59
CA ALA A 568 6.30 21.89 -9.85
C ALA A 568 7.35 21.82 -10.96
N GLY A 569 6.92 21.42 -12.16
CA GLY A 569 7.80 21.37 -13.33
C GLY A 569 8.98 20.41 -13.17
N GLY A 570 8.78 19.28 -12.48
CA GLY A 570 9.81 18.26 -12.26
C GLY A 570 10.85 18.60 -11.20
N ALA A 571 10.63 19.63 -10.38
CA ALA A 571 11.54 20.03 -9.31
C ALA A 571 10.80 20.32 -8.00
N VAL A 572 11.45 19.99 -6.87
CA VAL A 572 11.00 20.41 -5.55
C VAL A 572 11.18 21.92 -5.41
N LYS A 573 10.11 22.63 -5.05
CA LYS A 573 10.09 24.08 -4.83
C LYS A 573 10.18 24.43 -3.35
N ASN A 574 9.61 23.60 -2.50
CA ASN A 574 9.62 23.77 -1.06
C ASN A 574 9.54 22.39 -0.38
N ASP A 575 10.32 22.19 0.69
CA ASP A 575 10.25 21.00 1.55
C ASP A 575 10.45 21.46 3.00
N VAL A 576 9.35 21.48 3.75
CA VAL A 576 9.34 21.99 5.12
C VAL A 576 8.97 20.86 6.06
N THR A 577 9.88 20.54 6.97
CA THR A 577 9.63 19.60 8.07
C THR A 577 9.48 20.35 9.40
N SER A 578 8.53 19.94 10.23
CA SER A 578 8.32 20.47 11.57
C SER A 578 8.11 19.32 12.58
N PRO A 579 8.84 19.32 13.71
CA PRO A 579 8.60 18.41 14.83
C PRO A 579 7.42 18.87 15.72
N SER A 580 6.69 19.91 15.32
CA SER A 580 5.52 20.41 16.05
C SER A 580 4.33 20.64 15.13
N CYS A 581 3.14 20.29 15.62
CA CYS A 581 1.87 20.50 14.91
C CYS A 581 1.31 21.91 15.16
N SER A 582 2.02 22.72 15.94
CA SER A 582 1.69 24.12 16.20
C SER A 582 2.34 24.98 15.12
N LEU A 583 1.49 25.60 14.28
CA LEU A 583 1.79 26.60 13.25
C LEU A 583 2.31 26.06 11.90
N VAL A 584 1.37 25.74 11.01
CA VAL A 584 1.41 26.28 9.65
C VAL A 584 0.05 26.94 9.43
N SER A 585 0.02 28.27 9.47
CA SER A 585 -1.15 29.01 8.99
C SER A 585 -1.28 28.73 7.51
N THR A 586 -2.45 28.32 7.07
CA THR A 586 -2.86 28.33 5.66
C THR A 586 -2.57 29.72 5.08
N ALA A 587 -1.59 29.79 4.17
CA ALA A 587 -1.37 30.93 3.30
C ALA A 587 -1.66 30.49 1.86
#